data_AF-A0A315X1T1-F1
#
_entry.id   AF-A0A315X1T1-F1
#
_cell.length_a   1.000
_cell.length_b   1.000
_cell.length_c   1.000
_cell.angle_alpha   90.00
_cell.angle_beta   90.00
_cell.angle_gamma   90.00
#
_symmetry.space_group_name_H-M   'P 1'
#
loop_
_entity.id
_entity.type
_entity.pdbx_description
1 polymer ?
#
loop_
_entity_poly.entity_id
_entity_poly.type
_entity_poly.pdbx_seq_one_letter_code
_entity_poly.pdbx_strand_id
1 'polypeptide(L)'
;MTIPPFTLARYGVWIALAVSALSVWLGTRAGVALDHAVLRAVFFFLIVTVMAFGAEAVLLTSPPARRPPPEIPPSSDETVEPAE
;
A
#
# COMPACT_ATOMS: atom_id res chain seq x y z
N MET A 1 -9.39 -11.78 -1.67
CA MET A 1 -8.31 -11.70 -0.66
C MET A 1 -7.72 -10.30 -0.70
N THR A 2 -7.97 -9.49 0.31
CA THR A 2 -7.44 -8.11 0.39
C THR A 2 -6.08 -8.17 1.09
N ILE A 3 -5.01 -7.81 0.39
CA ILE A 3 -3.66 -7.79 0.98
C ILE A 3 -3.60 -6.59 1.94
N PRO A 4 -3.19 -6.78 3.21
CA PRO A 4 -3.05 -5.66 4.13
C PRO A 4 -2.03 -4.65 3.59
N PRO A 5 -2.32 -3.34 3.66
CA PRO A 5 -1.43 -2.31 3.11
C PRO A 5 -0.04 -2.34 3.74
N PHE A 6 0.05 -2.64 5.04
CA PHE A 6 1.33 -2.85 5.74
C PHE A 6 2.17 -3.96 5.11
N THR A 7 1.53 -5.07 4.72
CA THR A 7 2.19 -6.20 4.07
C THR A 7 2.76 -5.79 2.72
N LEU A 8 1.99 -5.01 1.94
CA LEU A 8 2.44 -4.51 0.63
C LEU A 8 3.61 -3.52 0.78
N ALA A 9 3.54 -2.58 1.73
CA ALA A 9 4.60 -1.63 2.00
C ALA A 9 5.90 -2.34 2.41
N ARG A 10 5.82 -3.29 3.36
CA ARG A 10 6.98 -4.05 3.84
C ARG A 10 7.68 -4.83 2.74
N TYR A 11 6.93 -5.56 1.90
CA TYR A 11 7.53 -6.30 0.78
C TYR A 11 8.05 -5.39 -0.33
N GLY A 12 7.40 -4.24 -0.55
CA GLY A 12 7.87 -3.22 -1.49
C GLY A 12 9.28 -2.72 -1.18
N VAL A 13 9.61 -2.51 0.10
CA VAL A 13 10.97 -2.09 0.52
C VAL A 13 12.01 -3.17 0.23
N TRP A 14 11.70 -4.44 0.48
CA TRP A 14 12.62 -5.55 0.18
C TRP A 14 12.90 -5.69 -1.32
N ILE A 15 11.86 -5.53 -2.15
CA ILE A 15 12.00 -5.53 -3.62
C ILE A 15 12.86 -4.34 -4.05
N ALA A 16 12.58 -3.13 -3.54
CA ALA A 16 13.34 -1.94 -3.86
C ALA A 16 14.82 -2.09 -3.50
N LEU A 17 15.12 -2.69 -2.34
CA LEU A 17 16.49 -2.95 -1.91
C LEU A 17 17.22 -3.91 -2.87
N ALA A 18 16.57 -5.00 -3.26
CA ALA A 18 17.12 -5.97 -4.21
C ALA A 18 17.38 -5.31 -5.59
N VAL A 19 16.43 -4.51 -6.09
CA VAL A 19 16.56 -3.78 -7.36
C VAL A 19 17.68 -2.75 -7.29
N SER A 20 17.83 -2.03 -6.18
CA SER A 20 18.91 -1.07 -6.01
C SER A 20 20.28 -1.74 -5.97
N ALA A 21 20.43 -2.85 -5.24
CA ALA A 21 21.68 -3.62 -5.25
C ALA A 21 22.02 -4.14 -6.67
N LEU A 22 21.01 -4.66 -7.39
CA LEU A 22 21.19 -5.12 -8.76
C LEU A 22 21.55 -3.98 -9.72
N SER A 23 20.98 -2.79 -9.52
CA SER A 23 21.27 -1.59 -10.30
C SER A 23 22.72 -1.12 -10.12
N VAL A 24 23.25 -1.14 -8.89
CA VAL A 24 24.68 -0.85 -8.63
C VAL A 24 25.56 -1.87 -9.34
N TRP A 25 25.24 -3.16 -9.16
CA TRP A 25 25.99 -4.25 -9.78
C TRP A 25 26.04 -4.15 -11.30
N LEU A 26 24.92 -3.86 -11.95
CA LEU A 26 24.86 -3.64 -13.40
C LEU A 26 25.63 -2.39 -13.82
N GLY A 27 25.54 -1.30 -13.04
CA GLY A 27 26.26 -0.05 -13.31
C GLY A 27 27.78 -0.24 -13.30
N THR A 28 28.31 -0.95 -12.30
CA THR A 28 29.75 -1.23 -12.21
C THR A 28 30.22 -2.14 -13.35
N ARG A 29 29.41 -3.11 -13.76
CA ARG A 29 29.71 -3.99 -14.91
C ARG A 29 29.65 -3.25 -16.25
N ALA A 30 28.88 -2.17 -16.34
CA ALA A 30 28.79 -1.30 -17.52
C ALA A 30 29.90 -0.23 -17.59
N GLY A 31 30.83 -0.19 -16.62
CA GLY A 31 31.92 0.78 -16.59
C GLY A 31 31.52 2.15 -16.01
N VAL A 32 30.35 2.26 -15.39
CA VAL A 32 29.96 3.46 -14.63
C VAL A 32 30.79 3.51 -13.34
N ALA A 33 31.29 4.70 -13.00
CA ALA A 33 31.98 4.91 -11.73
C ALA A 33 31.09 4.46 -10.56
N LEU A 34 31.67 3.69 -9.62
CA LEU A 34 30.94 3.11 -8.49
C LEU A 34 30.16 4.19 -7.72
N ASP A 35 30.78 5.34 -7.48
CA ASP A 35 30.19 6.46 -6.75
C ASP A 35 28.88 6.93 -7.40
N HIS A 36 28.88 7.05 -8.73
CA HIS A 36 27.72 7.47 -9.49
C HIS A 36 26.63 6.38 -9.52
N ALA A 37 27.03 5.13 -9.68
CA ALA A 37 26.10 3.98 -9.68
C ALA A 37 25.41 3.83 -8.31
N VAL A 38 26.16 3.96 -7.22
CA VAL A 38 25.64 3.92 -5.84
C VAL A 38 24.73 5.10 -5.57
N LEU A 39 25.13 6.33 -5.93
CA LEU A 39 24.31 7.51 -5.72
C LEU A 39 22.94 7.38 -6.42
N ARG A 40 22.92 6.89 -7.66
CA ARG A 40 21.69 6.64 -8.42
C ARG A 40 20.81 5.60 -7.73
N ALA A 41 21.40 4.50 -7.28
CA ALA A 41 20.66 3.42 -6.63
C ALA A 41 20.08 3.83 -5.27
N VAL A 42 20.83 4.59 -4.48
CA VAL A 42 20.39 5.15 -3.19
C VAL A 42 19.26 6.15 -3.42
N PHE A 43 19.40 7.05 -4.40
CA PHE A 43 18.36 8.02 -4.71
C PHE A 43 17.04 7.34 -5.11
N PHE A 44 17.11 6.34 -5.99
CA PHE A 44 15.93 5.55 -6.38
C PHE A 44 15.32 4.78 -5.21
N PHE A 45 16.18 4.13 -4.39
CA PHE A 45 15.73 3.41 -3.20
C PHE A 45 14.98 4.31 -2.24
N LEU A 46 15.49 5.51 -1.97
CA LEU A 46 14.86 6.48 -1.07
C LEU A 46 13.50 6.93 -1.60
N ILE A 47 13.37 7.23 -2.88
CA ILE A 47 12.07 7.62 -3.48
C ILE A 47 11.04 6.51 -3.28
N VAL A 48 11.39 5.27 -3.63
CA VAL A 48 10.46 4.13 -3.51
C VAL A 48 10.09 3.89 -2.05
N THR A 49 11.06 3.99 -1.15
CA THR A 49 10.85 3.80 0.29
C THR A 49 9.94 4.88 0.87
N VAL A 50 10.17 6.15 0.53
CA VAL A 50 9.31 7.27 0.95
C VAL A 50 7.90 7.12 0.40
N MET A 51 7.72 6.68 -0.85
CA MET A 51 6.40 6.42 -1.42
C MET A 51 5.68 5.27 -0.71
N ALA A 52 6.38 4.18 -0.40
CA ALA A 52 5.82 3.03 0.29
C ALA A 52 5.34 3.39 1.71
N PHE A 53 6.19 4.06 2.50
CA PHE A 53 5.82 4.49 3.86
C PHE A 53 4.88 5.69 3.87
N GLY A 54 4.97 6.59 2.90
CA GLY A 54 4.07 7.73 2.75
C GLY A 54 2.63 7.27 2.45
N ALA A 55 2.46 6.28 1.57
CA ALA A 55 1.16 5.67 1.32
C ALA A 55 0.58 5.02 2.58
N GLU A 56 1.42 4.35 3.37
CA GLU A 56 1.00 3.75 4.64
C GLU A 56 0.59 4.81 5.68
N ALA A 57 1.35 5.89 5.81
CA ALA A 57 1.04 7.00 6.70
C ALA A 57 -0.29 7.65 6.34
N VAL A 58 -0.59 7.84 5.04
CA VAL A 58 -1.89 8.34 4.58
C VAL A 58 -3.02 7.39 4.96
N LEU A 59 -2.83 6.08 4.78
CA LEU A 59 -3.86 5.08 5.14
C LEU A 59 -4.09 5.00 6.65
N LEU A 60 -3.06 5.17 7.47
CA LEU A 60 -3.16 5.17 8.93
C LEU A 60 -3.77 6.46 9.51
N THR A 61 -3.57 7.59 8.82
CA THR A 61 -4.07 8.91 9.26
C THR A 61 -5.43 9.27 8.65
N SER A 62 -5.88 8.54 7.63
CA SER A 62 -7.20 8.74 7.03
C SER A 62 -8.30 8.16 7.92
N PRO A 63 -9.33 8.95 8.26
CA PRO A 63 -10.48 8.44 9.00
C PRO A 63 -11.11 7.25 8.26
N PRO A 64 -11.57 6.20 8.97
CA PRO A 64 -12.23 5.08 8.32
C PRO A 64 -13.43 5.61 7.52
N ALA A 65 -13.53 5.20 6.26
CA ALA A 65 -14.68 5.51 5.42
C ALA A 65 -15.95 5.10 6.17
N ARG A 66 -16.81 6.07 6.46
CA ARG A 66 -18.06 5.89 7.20
C ARG A 66 -18.84 4.78 6.50
N ARG A 67 -18.94 3.60 7.13
CA ARG A 67 -19.76 2.51 6.60
C ARG A 67 -21.18 3.07 6.47
N PRO A 68 -21.87 2.91 5.32
CA PRO A 68 -23.27 3.27 5.22
C PRO A 68 -24.02 2.59 6.38
N PRO A 69 -24.92 3.29 7.08
CA PRO A 69 -25.77 2.65 8.08
C PRO A 69 -26.43 1.41 7.46
N PRO A 70 -26.51 0.28 8.19
CA PRO A 70 -27.24 -0.87 7.68
C PRO A 70 -28.68 -0.41 7.36
N GLU A 71 -29.09 -0.59 6.11
CA GLU A 71 -30.47 -0.42 5.68
C GLU A 71 -31.30 -1.42 6.50
N ILE A 72 -32.04 -0.93 7.49
CA ILE A 72 -32.99 -1.75 8.24
C ILE A 72 -34.10 -2.07 7.24
N PRO A 73 -34.28 -3.33 6.80
CA PRO A 73 -35.40 -3.66 5.94
C PRO A 73 -36.71 -3.33 6.69
N PRO A 74 -37.71 -2.72 6.05
CA PRO A 74 -38.98 -2.44 6.71
C PRO A 74 -39.57 -3.77 7.21
N SER A 75 -39.90 -3.83 8.51
CA SER A 75 -40.57 -4.98 9.09
C SER A 75 -41.93 -5.13 8.42
N SER A 76 -42.08 -6.17 7.59
CA SER A 76 -43.37 -6.66 7.14
C SER A 76 -44.04 -7.35 8.33
N ASP A 77 -44.56 -6.57 9.25
CA ASP A 77 -45.44 -7.04 10.33
C ASP A 77 -46.66 -6.12 10.37
N GLU A 78 -47.44 -6.20 9.30
CA GLU A 78 -48.85 -5.81 9.33
C GLU A 78 -49.65 -7.09 9.04
N THR A 79 -49.59 -8.02 9.99
CA THR A 79 -50.59 -9.09 10.12
C THR A 79 -51.89 -8.41 10.54
N VAL A 80 -52.68 -7.94 9.56
CA VAL A 80 -54.06 -7.54 9.79
C VAL A 80 -54.91 -8.81 9.88
N GLU A 81 -55.08 -9.30 11.11
CA GLU A 81 -56.24 -10.09 11.49
C GLU A 81 -57.00 -9.26 12.54
N PRO A 82 -58.22 -8.82 12.23
CA PRO A 82 -59.24 -8.73 13.25
C PRO A 82 -60.44 -9.61 12.87
N ALA A 83 -60.89 -10.30 13.91
CA ALA A 83 -61.97 -11.25 13.97
C ALA A 83 -63.37 -10.67 13.64
N GLU A 84 -64.27 -11.65 13.43
CA GLU A 84 -65.75 -11.62 13.38
C GLU A 84 -66.43 -11.48 12.01
#